data_AF-A0A7I4YNA4-F1
#
_entry.id   AF-A0A7I4YNA4-F1
#
_cell.length_a   1.000
_cell.length_b   1.000
_cell.length_c   1.000
_cell.angle_alpha   90.00
_cell.angle_beta   90.00
_cell.angle_gamma   90.00
#
_symmetry.space_group_name_H-M   'P 1'
#
loop_
_entity.id
_entity.type
_entity.pdbx_description
1 polymer ?
#
loop_
_entity_poly.entity_id
_entity_poly.type
_entity_poly.pdbx_seq_one_letter_code
_entity_poly.pdbx_strand_id
1 'polypeptide(L)'
;MPRFQEDRTWKLLRNVPPHLFGIVREALALRQKIALTRQSLHFLQRCKSTAVFPRFITNKKLGSICNLSEEHPRIVNIYRSLLGVAIKQKQHILYSTLLKCNAKEESCRRLLSDRCWKAIECGSKEICDCIRSRAKTTLCAKYNALRSEKYRKGSSNEATSSTTHRYEDTTTLGMNNLQSQARVTVIGNAPISEKALDLLNLGPSFSIAQGIRPSTYRQVVTGLHQLRDQLRMNAVRREPRRNGAESEQSMLTPIPFPRSFYSEPQPSPVEDIKFRVLSSGVLEVFKRHTRERFANLTNAQWEGLREIRRRVADGEIRLSVSDKGGEFVVLPRSLDREITKLHLNDTSVYSSSTEKAFLTQCHRLNALWVSIGKIAKLDNRLIKRLKLDTPSCPVFYSLIKTHKLSNGGESSVNASDYKIRPIISCVGGPTDRISWFPQ
;
A
#
# COMPACT_ATOMS: atom_id res chain seq x y z
N MET A 1 19.10 -12.56 -7.71
CA MET A 1 20.50 -12.08 -7.56
C MET A 1 20.73 -10.85 -8.44
N PRO A 2 21.45 -9.80 -8.00
CA PRO A 2 21.76 -8.65 -8.86
C PRO A 2 22.73 -9.08 -9.98
N ARG A 3 22.33 -8.86 -11.24
CA ARG A 3 23.12 -9.19 -12.43
C ARG A 3 24.01 -8.01 -12.83
N PHE A 4 25.24 -8.29 -13.25
CA PHE A 4 26.10 -7.28 -13.87
C PHE A 4 25.57 -6.90 -15.26
N GLN A 5 25.79 -5.65 -15.63
CA GLN A 5 25.43 -5.10 -16.95
C GLN A 5 26.51 -5.33 -18.00
N GLU A 6 27.72 -5.70 -17.55
CA GLU A 6 28.84 -6.05 -18.41
C GLU A 6 29.59 -7.26 -17.86
N ASP A 7 29.80 -8.29 -18.70
CA ASP A 7 30.40 -9.56 -18.29
C ASP A 7 31.86 -9.42 -17.87
N ARG A 8 32.59 -8.43 -18.39
CA ARG A 8 33.96 -8.14 -17.96
C ARG A 8 34.08 -7.75 -16.48
N THR A 9 32.97 -7.41 -15.82
CA THR A 9 32.93 -7.16 -14.37
C THR A 9 33.33 -8.40 -13.57
N TRP A 10 33.03 -9.60 -14.09
CA TRP A 10 33.45 -10.86 -13.45
C TRP A 10 34.97 -10.99 -13.35
N LYS A 11 35.73 -10.36 -14.26
CA LYS A 11 37.20 -10.37 -14.22
C LYS A 11 37.75 -9.65 -12.99
N LEU A 12 37.03 -8.68 -12.44
CA LEU A 12 37.43 -7.96 -11.22
C LEU A 12 37.29 -8.82 -9.96
N LEU A 13 36.55 -9.92 -10.02
CA LEU A 13 36.37 -10.82 -8.88
C LEU A 13 37.44 -11.90 -8.78
N ARG A 14 38.35 -12.06 -9.76
CA ARG A 14 39.31 -13.17 -9.80
C ARG A 14 40.18 -13.32 -8.54
N ASN A 15 40.53 -12.20 -7.92
CA ASN A 15 41.43 -12.15 -6.75
C ASN A 15 40.68 -11.88 -5.44
N VAL A 16 39.34 -12.02 -5.43
CA VAL A 16 38.51 -11.80 -4.23
C VAL A 16 38.30 -13.15 -3.53
N PRO A 17 38.47 -13.24 -2.19
CA PRO A 17 38.18 -14.45 -1.45
C PRO A 17 36.72 -14.89 -1.62
N PRO A 18 36.41 -16.20 -1.74
CA PRO A 18 35.05 -16.68 -1.99
C PRO A 18 34.00 -16.21 -0.97
N HIS A 19 34.39 -16.13 0.31
CA HIS A 19 33.51 -15.65 1.39
C HIS A 19 33.15 -14.15 1.29
N LEU A 20 33.92 -13.36 0.52
CA LEU A 20 33.68 -11.94 0.25
C LEU A 20 33.08 -11.67 -1.13
N PHE A 21 32.85 -12.69 -1.97
CA PHE A 21 32.26 -12.50 -3.30
C PHE A 21 30.89 -11.83 -3.25
N GLY A 22 30.05 -12.19 -2.29
CA GLY A 22 28.70 -11.64 -2.17
C GLY A 22 28.73 -10.12 -2.05
N ILE A 23 29.56 -9.59 -1.14
CA ILE A 23 29.60 -8.16 -0.83
C ILE A 23 30.23 -7.33 -1.95
N VAL A 24 31.32 -7.82 -2.55
CA VAL A 24 31.99 -7.13 -3.67
C VAL A 24 31.11 -7.12 -4.91
N ARG A 25 30.44 -8.25 -5.20
CA ARG A 25 29.50 -8.33 -6.32
C ARG A 25 28.35 -7.35 -6.17
N GLU A 26 27.78 -7.24 -4.98
CA GLU A 26 26.72 -6.27 -4.69
C GLU A 26 27.19 -4.83 -4.87
N ALA A 27 28.38 -4.48 -4.34
CA ALA A 27 28.96 -3.15 -4.50
C ALA A 27 29.16 -2.78 -5.99
N LEU A 28 29.76 -3.69 -6.77
CA LEU A 28 29.99 -3.48 -8.21
C LEU A 28 28.68 -3.35 -9.00
N ALA A 29 27.67 -4.17 -8.69
CA ALA A 29 26.37 -4.08 -9.34
C ALA A 29 25.66 -2.74 -9.03
N LEU A 30 25.77 -2.27 -7.78
CA LEU A 30 25.23 -0.97 -7.37
C LEU A 30 25.94 0.19 -8.09
N ARG A 31 27.27 0.17 -8.22
CA ARG A 31 28.04 1.17 -9.00
C ARG A 31 27.55 1.28 -10.44
N GLN A 32 27.36 0.16 -11.12
CA GLN A 32 26.85 0.14 -12.50
C GLN A 32 25.43 0.71 -12.59
N LYS A 33 24.56 0.32 -11.64
CA LYS A 33 23.20 0.85 -11.56
C LYS A 33 23.18 2.37 -11.34
N ILE A 34 24.09 2.89 -10.53
CA ILE A 34 24.25 4.35 -10.32
C ILE A 34 24.64 5.03 -11.62
N ALA A 35 25.62 4.50 -12.36
CA ALA A 35 26.05 5.06 -13.64
C ALA A 35 24.89 5.16 -14.65
N LEU A 36 24.09 4.10 -14.80
CA LEU A 36 22.91 4.09 -15.67
C LEU A 36 21.81 5.05 -15.19
N THR A 37 21.56 5.08 -13.88
CA THR A 37 20.51 5.92 -13.30
C THR A 37 20.84 7.40 -13.47
N ARG A 38 22.12 7.80 -13.31
CA ARG A 38 22.58 9.17 -13.59
C ARG A 38 22.35 9.58 -15.04
N GLN A 39 22.70 8.72 -16.01
CA GLN A 39 22.46 9.02 -17.43
C GLN A 39 20.97 9.13 -17.75
N SER A 40 20.16 8.25 -17.18
CA SER A 40 18.69 8.32 -17.31
C SER A 40 18.13 9.63 -16.74
N LEU A 41 18.66 10.09 -15.60
CA LEU A 41 18.25 11.36 -14.99
C LEU A 41 18.63 12.55 -15.87
N HIS A 42 19.85 12.59 -16.41
CA HIS A 42 20.27 13.64 -17.35
C HIS A 42 19.39 13.68 -18.60
N PHE A 43 19.03 12.51 -19.15
CA PHE A 43 18.09 12.42 -20.26
C PHE A 43 16.72 13.05 -19.91
N LEU A 44 16.13 12.71 -18.75
CA LEU A 44 14.85 13.27 -18.33
C LEU A 44 14.92 14.79 -18.06
N GLN A 45 16.02 15.26 -17.46
CA GLN A 45 16.26 16.68 -17.24
C GLN A 45 16.38 17.44 -18.57
N ARG A 46 17.07 16.87 -19.56
CA ARG A 46 17.16 17.42 -20.91
C ARG A 46 15.79 17.47 -21.59
N CYS A 47 15.00 16.41 -21.48
CA CYS A 47 13.61 16.40 -21.95
C CYS A 47 12.75 17.51 -21.30
N LYS A 48 12.97 17.78 -20.01
CA LYS A 48 12.27 18.85 -19.28
C LYS A 48 12.67 20.24 -19.79
N SER A 49 13.97 20.51 -19.96
CA SER A 49 14.46 21.82 -20.40
C SER A 49 14.06 22.16 -21.83
N THR A 50 13.93 21.17 -22.71
CA THR A 50 13.56 21.37 -24.12
C THR A 50 12.09 21.14 -24.42
N ALA A 51 11.26 20.92 -23.39
CA ALA A 51 9.84 20.61 -23.53
C ALA A 51 9.57 19.47 -24.54
N VAL A 52 10.36 18.40 -24.45
CA VAL A 52 10.21 17.16 -25.23
C VAL A 52 9.77 16.06 -24.28
N PHE A 53 8.67 15.38 -24.59
CA PHE A 53 8.13 14.34 -23.73
C PHE A 53 8.63 12.95 -24.18
N PRO A 54 9.22 12.14 -23.28
CA PRO A 54 9.59 10.76 -23.59
C PRO A 54 8.38 9.91 -24.01
N ARG A 55 8.61 8.89 -24.85
CA ARG A 55 7.57 7.94 -25.32
C ARG A 55 6.77 7.28 -24.20
N PHE A 56 7.38 6.93 -23.07
CA PHE A 56 6.64 6.33 -21.95
C PHE A 56 5.60 7.27 -21.32
N ILE A 57 5.73 8.59 -21.55
CA ILE A 57 4.76 9.60 -21.15
C ILE A 57 3.74 9.83 -22.27
N THR A 58 4.18 10.04 -23.51
CA THR A 58 3.28 10.34 -24.64
C THR A 58 2.46 9.14 -25.11
N ASN A 59 2.97 7.92 -24.95
CA ASN A 59 2.24 6.69 -25.27
C ASN A 59 1.03 6.47 -24.36
N LYS A 60 0.90 7.24 -23.27
CA LYS A 60 -0.30 7.24 -22.43
C LYS A 60 -1.50 7.86 -23.14
N LYS A 61 -1.31 8.58 -24.26
CA LYS A 61 -2.38 9.19 -25.08
C LYS A 61 -3.43 9.93 -24.23
N LEU A 62 -2.95 10.83 -23.35
CA LEU A 62 -3.80 11.49 -22.36
C LEU A 62 -4.85 12.39 -23.00
N GLY A 63 -4.56 12.97 -24.17
CA GLY A 63 -5.54 13.70 -24.96
C GLY A 63 -6.72 12.81 -25.32
N SER A 64 -6.46 11.63 -25.89
CA SER A 64 -7.51 10.65 -26.21
C SER A 64 -8.30 10.21 -24.99
N ILE A 65 -7.64 9.97 -23.84
CA ILE A 65 -8.32 9.61 -22.59
C ILE A 65 -9.28 10.73 -22.16
N CYS A 66 -8.85 11.98 -22.27
CA CYS A 66 -9.60 13.15 -21.81
C CYS A 66 -10.51 13.78 -22.88
N ASN A 67 -10.65 13.17 -24.06
CA ASN A 67 -11.35 13.72 -25.23
C ASN A 67 -10.86 15.13 -25.61
N LEU A 68 -9.54 15.35 -25.52
CA LEU A 68 -8.86 16.60 -25.87
C LEU A 68 -7.74 16.33 -26.88
N SER A 69 -7.32 17.36 -27.62
CA SER A 69 -6.09 17.27 -28.41
C SER A 69 -4.87 17.03 -27.50
N GLU A 70 -3.91 16.24 -27.96
CA GLU A 70 -2.62 16.02 -27.27
C GLU A 70 -1.83 17.32 -27.10
N GLU A 71 -2.10 18.33 -27.93
CA GLU A 71 -1.48 19.64 -27.89
C GLU A 71 -2.22 20.62 -26.97
N HIS A 72 -3.38 20.22 -26.44
CA HIS A 72 -4.19 21.09 -25.58
C HIS A 72 -3.38 21.52 -24.34
N PRO A 73 -3.34 22.81 -23.96
CA PRO A 73 -2.49 23.32 -22.88
C PRO A 73 -2.63 22.57 -21.55
N ARG A 74 -3.85 22.14 -21.21
CA ARG A 74 -4.13 21.32 -20.01
C ARG A 74 -3.45 19.94 -20.06
N ILE A 75 -3.45 19.27 -21.22
CA ILE A 75 -2.82 17.97 -21.42
C ILE A 75 -1.29 18.11 -21.37
N VAL A 76 -0.75 19.13 -22.05
CA VAL A 76 0.68 19.46 -22.01
C VAL A 76 1.16 19.73 -20.58
N ASN A 77 0.38 20.45 -19.77
CA ASN A 77 0.70 20.70 -18.37
C ASN A 77 0.69 19.42 -17.51
N ILE A 78 -0.20 18.48 -17.81
CA ILE A 78 -0.19 17.16 -17.16
C ILE A 78 1.05 16.37 -17.57
N TYR A 79 1.43 16.39 -18.85
CA TYR A 79 2.68 15.75 -19.31
C TYR A 79 3.93 16.34 -18.63
N ARG A 80 3.99 17.67 -18.46
CA ARG A 80 5.06 18.32 -17.69
C ARG A 80 5.08 17.85 -16.24
N SER A 81 3.92 17.73 -15.62
CA SER A 81 3.78 17.25 -14.24
C SER A 81 4.24 15.79 -14.10
N LEU A 82 3.84 14.92 -15.01
CA LEU A 82 4.26 13.52 -15.05
C LEU A 82 5.77 13.38 -15.25
N LEU A 83 6.36 14.21 -16.12
CA LEU A 83 7.81 14.26 -16.30
C LEU A 83 8.53 14.70 -15.01
N GLY A 84 7.98 15.70 -14.31
CA GLY A 84 8.48 16.13 -13.01
C GLY A 84 8.45 15.02 -11.95
N VAL A 85 7.36 14.25 -11.89
CA VAL A 85 7.25 13.08 -11.00
C VAL A 85 8.26 11.99 -11.36
N ALA A 86 8.42 11.68 -12.65
CA ALA A 86 9.39 10.68 -13.11
C ALA A 86 10.83 11.08 -12.76
N ILE A 87 11.17 12.37 -12.87
CA ILE A 87 12.47 12.91 -12.44
C ILE A 87 12.67 12.71 -10.94
N LYS A 88 11.70 13.12 -10.10
CA LYS A 88 11.77 12.95 -8.64
C LYS A 88 11.93 11.48 -8.23
N GLN A 89 11.17 10.59 -8.86
CA GLN A 89 11.28 9.15 -8.60
C GLN A 89 12.67 8.61 -8.94
N LYS A 90 13.24 9.01 -10.09
CA LYS A 90 14.61 8.62 -10.45
C LYS A 90 15.67 9.21 -9.52
N GLN A 91 15.48 10.44 -9.03
CA GLN A 91 16.35 11.04 -8.00
C GLN A 91 16.32 10.24 -6.69
N HIS A 92 15.13 9.84 -6.23
CA HIS A 92 15.00 9.03 -5.02
C HIS A 92 15.66 7.65 -5.17
N ILE A 93 15.47 6.99 -6.33
CA ILE A 93 16.15 5.73 -6.64
C ILE A 93 17.67 5.93 -6.66
N LEU A 94 18.17 7.01 -7.25
CA LEU A 94 19.60 7.32 -7.27
C LEU A 94 20.15 7.52 -5.86
N TYR A 95 19.50 8.33 -5.04
CA TYR A 95 19.92 8.61 -3.66
C TYR A 95 19.96 7.35 -2.80
N SER A 96 18.88 6.57 -2.79
CA SER A 96 18.83 5.31 -2.04
C SER A 96 19.85 4.29 -2.52
N THR A 97 20.14 4.24 -3.83
CA THR A 97 21.17 3.36 -4.40
C THR A 97 22.58 3.82 -4.03
N LEU A 98 22.84 5.14 -4.02
CA LEU A 98 24.11 5.72 -3.59
C LEU A 98 24.42 5.38 -2.13
N LEU A 99 23.44 5.56 -1.23
CA LEU A 99 23.61 5.20 0.19
C LEU A 99 23.97 3.73 0.38
N LYS A 100 23.25 2.82 -0.31
CA LYS A 100 23.53 1.38 -0.27
C LYS A 100 24.91 1.05 -0.83
N CYS A 101 25.31 1.70 -1.92
CA CYS A 101 26.61 1.50 -2.55
C CYS A 101 27.73 1.92 -1.61
N ASN A 102 27.64 3.12 -1.02
CA ASN A 102 28.63 3.64 -0.08
C ASN A 102 28.82 2.71 1.13
N ALA A 103 27.73 2.21 1.72
CA ALA A 103 27.81 1.28 2.85
C ALA A 103 28.51 -0.04 2.48
N LYS A 104 28.25 -0.57 1.28
CA LYS A 104 28.86 -1.81 0.78
C LYS A 104 30.33 -1.61 0.38
N GLU A 105 30.67 -0.47 -0.21
CA GLU A 105 32.05 -0.10 -0.53
C GLU A 105 32.90 0.08 0.74
N GLU A 106 32.35 0.71 1.77
CA GLU A 106 33.00 0.85 3.08
C GLU A 106 33.27 -0.51 3.71
N SER A 107 32.30 -1.43 3.61
CA SER A 107 32.49 -2.81 4.07
C SER A 107 33.57 -3.54 3.27
N CYS A 108 33.63 -3.34 1.95
CA CYS A 108 34.69 -3.92 1.11
C CYS A 108 36.07 -3.37 1.46
N ARG A 109 36.18 -2.06 1.76
CA ARG A 109 37.41 -1.42 2.19
C ARG A 109 37.95 -1.96 3.51
N ARG A 110 37.06 -2.34 4.43
CA ARG A 110 37.43 -2.94 5.72
C ARG A 110 37.84 -4.41 5.62
N LEU A 111 37.22 -5.17 4.71
CA LEU A 111 37.37 -6.63 4.63
C LEU A 111 38.42 -7.10 3.62
N LEU A 112 38.76 -6.26 2.63
CA LEU A 112 39.77 -6.57 1.61
C LEU A 112 41.06 -5.82 1.90
N SER A 113 42.19 -6.39 1.45
CA SER A 113 43.45 -5.65 1.42
C SER A 113 43.32 -4.39 0.55
N ASP A 114 43.99 -3.32 0.96
CA ASP A 114 43.99 -2.04 0.25
C ASP A 114 44.39 -2.17 -1.22
N ARG A 115 45.38 -3.03 -1.52
CA ARG A 115 45.83 -3.29 -2.89
C ARG A 115 44.74 -3.96 -3.73
N CYS A 116 44.03 -4.94 -3.16
CA CYS A 116 42.96 -5.66 -3.86
C CYS A 116 41.75 -4.73 -4.11
N TRP A 117 41.31 -3.99 -3.08
CA TRP A 117 40.18 -3.07 -3.23
C TRP A 117 40.48 -1.93 -4.20
N LYS A 118 41.67 -1.32 -4.16
CA LYS A 118 42.08 -0.27 -5.11
C LYS A 118 42.07 -0.79 -6.56
N ALA A 119 42.56 -2.00 -6.81
CA ALA A 119 42.53 -2.60 -8.14
C ALA A 119 41.08 -2.81 -8.65
N ILE A 120 40.19 -3.32 -7.79
CA ILE A 120 38.77 -3.48 -8.09
C ILE A 120 38.09 -2.14 -8.33
N GLU A 121 38.40 -1.14 -7.51
CA GLU A 121 37.86 0.21 -7.64
C GLU A 121 38.26 0.84 -8.98
N CYS A 122 39.54 0.84 -9.32
CA CYS A 122 40.03 1.37 -10.59
C CYS A 122 39.41 0.67 -11.79
N GLY A 123 39.43 -0.67 -11.82
CA GLY A 123 38.80 -1.42 -12.90
C GLY A 123 37.28 -1.20 -12.98
N SER A 124 36.61 -0.99 -11.84
CA SER A 124 35.17 -0.68 -11.84
C SER A 124 34.86 0.72 -12.38
N LYS A 125 35.77 1.70 -12.22
CA LYS A 125 35.61 3.06 -12.77
C LYS A 125 35.62 3.00 -14.30
N GLU A 126 36.58 2.30 -14.90
CA GLU A 126 36.66 2.11 -16.35
C GLU A 126 35.39 1.45 -16.92
N ILE A 127 34.91 0.37 -16.26
CA ILE A 127 33.66 -0.29 -16.65
C ILE A 127 32.48 0.69 -16.55
N CYS A 128 32.36 1.43 -15.45
CA CYS A 128 31.29 2.40 -15.26
C CYS A 128 31.37 3.56 -16.27
N ASP A 129 32.56 3.96 -16.71
CA ASP A 129 32.77 4.99 -17.71
C ASP A 129 32.31 4.53 -19.10
N CYS A 130 32.62 3.29 -19.47
CA CYS A 130 32.06 2.68 -20.69
C CYS A 130 30.55 2.55 -20.63
N ILE A 131 29.98 2.07 -19.51
CA ILE A 131 28.52 2.00 -19.31
C ILE A 131 27.91 3.40 -19.46
N ARG A 132 28.54 4.41 -18.87
CA ARG A 132 28.10 5.82 -18.95
C ARG A 132 28.11 6.31 -20.40
N SER A 133 29.21 6.07 -21.12
CA SER A 133 29.35 6.47 -22.53
C SER A 133 28.30 5.79 -23.41
N ARG A 134 28.15 4.46 -23.29
CA ARG A 134 27.14 3.69 -24.04
C ARG A 134 25.72 4.17 -23.74
N ALA A 135 25.38 4.33 -22.46
CA ALA A 135 24.07 4.83 -22.06
C ALA A 135 23.82 6.26 -22.54
N LYS A 136 24.83 7.14 -22.48
CA LYS A 136 24.76 8.50 -23.02
C LYS A 136 24.48 8.47 -24.52
N THR A 137 25.22 7.68 -25.31
CA THR A 137 25.01 7.55 -26.76
C THR A 137 23.61 7.04 -27.08
N THR A 138 23.16 5.97 -26.42
CA THR A 138 21.80 5.42 -26.62
C THR A 138 20.71 6.42 -26.25
N LEU A 139 20.85 7.13 -25.13
CA LEU A 139 19.86 8.12 -24.69
C LEU A 139 19.89 9.40 -25.54
N CYS A 140 21.06 9.82 -26.04
CA CYS A 140 21.18 10.88 -27.02
C CYS A 140 20.49 10.52 -28.34
N ALA A 141 20.70 9.30 -28.86
CA ALA A 141 20.01 8.81 -30.05
C ALA A 141 18.48 8.80 -29.83
N LYS A 142 18.02 8.30 -28.68
CA LYS A 142 16.59 8.34 -28.30
C LYS A 142 16.06 9.78 -28.23
N TYR A 143 16.82 10.71 -27.65
CA TYR A 143 16.43 12.12 -27.58
C TYR A 143 16.34 12.76 -28.98
N ASN A 144 17.30 12.50 -29.86
CA ASN A 144 17.30 13.02 -31.22
C ASN A 144 16.13 12.45 -32.04
N ALA A 145 15.80 11.17 -31.85
CA ALA A 145 14.60 10.56 -32.45
C ALA A 145 13.31 11.24 -31.97
N LEU A 146 13.18 11.50 -30.66
CA LEU A 146 12.01 12.22 -30.12
C LEU A 146 11.90 13.66 -30.67
N ARG A 147 13.04 14.33 -30.84
CA ARG A 147 13.10 15.70 -31.34
C ARG A 147 12.75 15.76 -32.83
N SER A 148 13.29 14.86 -33.65
CA SER A 148 12.95 14.77 -35.08
C SER A 148 11.49 14.41 -35.31
N GLU A 149 10.92 13.53 -34.49
CA GLU A 149 9.49 13.18 -34.53
C GLU A 149 8.59 14.38 -34.19
N LYS A 150 9.01 15.26 -33.28
CA LYS A 150 8.32 16.52 -32.97
C LYS A 150 8.35 17.51 -34.15
N TYR A 151 9.48 17.62 -34.86
CA TYR A 151 9.56 18.47 -36.06
C TYR A 151 8.77 17.90 -37.23
N ARG A 152 8.74 16.57 -37.39
CA ARG A 152 8.00 15.91 -38.46
C ARG A 152 6.48 16.05 -38.30
N LYS A 153 5.97 16.02 -37.06
CA LYS A 153 4.55 16.30 -36.75
C LYS A 153 4.11 17.74 -36.99
N GLY A 154 5.03 18.69 -37.12
CA GLY A 154 4.72 20.05 -37.54
C GLY A 154 4.54 20.22 -39.06
N SER A 155 4.80 19.19 -39.87
CA SER A 155 4.88 19.29 -41.33
C SER A 155 4.08 18.24 -42.11
N SER A 156 3.39 17.29 -41.48
CA SER A 156 2.50 16.37 -42.20
C SER A 156 1.53 15.68 -41.24
N ASN A 157 0.24 15.86 -41.50
CA ASN A 157 -0.79 14.92 -41.11
C ASN A 157 -0.61 13.62 -41.89
N GLU A 158 -1.06 12.52 -41.29
CA GLU A 158 -1.13 11.16 -41.82
C GLU A 158 0.17 10.35 -41.90
N ALA A 159 0.34 9.43 -40.95
CA ALA A 159 0.27 8.00 -41.24
C ALA A 159 0.55 7.18 -39.96
N THR A 160 -0.38 6.26 -39.70
CA THR A 160 -0.30 5.13 -38.78
C THR A 160 0.99 4.33 -38.95
N SER A 161 1.63 3.93 -37.84
CA SER A 161 2.06 2.53 -37.64
C SER A 161 2.54 2.22 -36.21
N SER A 162 2.01 1.10 -35.75
CA SER A 162 2.47 0.14 -34.74
C SER A 162 3.92 0.26 -34.23
N THR A 163 4.10 0.20 -32.92
CA THR A 163 5.37 -0.26 -32.34
C THR A 163 5.15 -1.02 -31.03
N THR A 164 5.77 -2.19 -31.03
CA THR A 164 5.80 -3.31 -30.09
C THR A 164 6.17 -2.92 -28.66
N HIS A 165 5.33 -3.31 -27.69
CA HIS A 165 5.63 -3.23 -26.27
C HIS A 165 6.52 -4.41 -25.84
N ARG A 166 7.78 -4.13 -25.48
CA ARG A 166 8.57 -4.99 -24.58
C ARG A 166 8.55 -4.36 -23.20
N TYR A 167 7.73 -4.91 -22.32
CA TYR A 167 7.78 -4.67 -20.88
C TYR A 167 8.91 -5.52 -20.30
N GLU A 168 9.84 -4.88 -19.58
CA GLU A 168 10.81 -5.58 -18.73
C GLU A 168 10.09 -5.97 -17.44
N ASP A 169 9.86 -7.27 -17.28
CA ASP A 169 9.34 -7.89 -16.06
C ASP A 169 10.26 -7.61 -14.88
N THR A 170 9.66 -7.10 -13.80
CA THR A 170 10.32 -7.00 -12.49
C THR A 170 9.75 -8.08 -11.59
N THR A 171 10.27 -9.30 -11.71
CA THR A 171 9.99 -10.41 -10.80
C THR A 171 10.47 -10.10 -9.37
N THR A 172 9.49 -10.05 -8.46
CA THR A 172 9.46 -10.72 -7.14
C THR A 172 10.79 -10.82 -6.36
N LEU A 173 10.96 -9.92 -5.39
CA LEU A 173 11.71 -10.17 -4.14
C LEU A 173 10.89 -11.17 -3.30
N GLY A 174 11.39 -12.29 -2.80
CA GLY A 174 12.66 -12.52 -2.15
C GLY A 174 12.42 -12.65 -0.63
N MET A 175 11.72 -13.70 -0.19
CA MET A 175 11.65 -14.08 1.22
C MET A 175 12.94 -14.80 1.60
N ASN A 176 13.64 -14.29 2.62
CA ASN A 176 14.69 -15.02 3.32
C ASN A 176 14.37 -15.10 4.81
N ASN A 177 14.59 -16.31 5.32
CA ASN A 177 14.51 -16.79 6.69
C ASN A 177 15.04 -15.82 7.73
N LEU A 178 14.18 -15.49 8.70
CA LEU A 178 14.60 -15.24 10.08
C LEU A 178 14.21 -16.47 10.91
N GLN A 179 15.10 -16.87 11.81
CA GLN A 179 14.93 -17.98 12.75
C GLN A 179 13.52 -18.03 13.34
N SER A 180 12.91 -19.21 13.22
CA SER A 180 11.49 -19.47 13.44
C SER A 180 11.15 -19.38 14.94
N GLN A 181 10.74 -18.20 15.37
CA GLN A 181 9.80 -18.10 16.48
C GLN A 181 8.45 -18.55 15.91
N ALA A 182 7.87 -19.61 16.48
CA ALA A 182 6.58 -20.14 16.05
C ALA A 182 5.56 -18.98 15.96
N ARG A 183 4.93 -18.79 14.80
CA ARG A 183 3.98 -17.68 14.57
C ARG A 183 2.53 -18.10 14.83
N VAL A 184 2.37 -19.21 15.52
CA VAL A 184 1.09 -19.88 15.80
C VAL A 184 1.17 -20.49 17.19
N THR A 185 0.16 -20.21 18.00
CA THR A 185 -0.08 -20.87 19.28
C THR A 185 -1.36 -21.69 19.17
N VAL A 186 -1.27 -22.98 19.43
CA VAL A 186 -2.42 -23.89 19.46
C VAL A 186 -2.80 -24.10 20.92
N ILE A 187 -4.06 -23.83 21.25
CA ILE A 187 -4.60 -23.86 22.61
C ILE A 187 -5.63 -24.97 22.72
N GLY A 188 -5.70 -25.64 23.88
CA GLY A 188 -6.74 -26.61 24.21
C GLY A 188 -6.80 -27.80 23.25
N ASN A 189 -5.65 -28.19 22.68
CA ASN A 189 -5.53 -29.27 21.70
C ASN A 189 -6.46 -29.11 20.49
N ALA A 190 -6.60 -27.88 19.98
CA ALA A 190 -7.43 -27.60 18.81
C ALA A 190 -7.05 -28.52 17.64
N PRO A 191 -8.01 -29.13 16.95
CA PRO A 191 -7.72 -30.05 15.86
C PRO A 191 -7.24 -29.26 14.62
N ILE A 192 -5.94 -29.32 14.33
CA ILE A 192 -5.33 -28.66 13.17
C ILE A 192 -4.20 -29.53 12.59
N SER A 193 -4.14 -29.67 11.26
CA SER A 193 -3.07 -30.44 10.61
C SER A 193 -1.75 -29.68 10.52
N GLU A 194 -0.65 -30.40 10.28
CA GLU A 194 0.67 -29.82 10.00
C GLU A 194 0.66 -28.88 8.78
N LYS A 195 -0.14 -29.20 7.74
CA LYS A 195 -0.27 -28.37 6.54
C LYS A 195 -0.91 -27.01 6.85
N ALA A 196 -1.90 -27.00 7.75
CA ALA A 196 -2.54 -25.79 8.23
C ALA A 196 -1.60 -24.98 9.14
N LEU A 197 -0.80 -25.65 9.96
CA LEU A 197 0.24 -25.00 10.78
C LEU A 197 1.33 -24.36 9.92
N ASP A 198 1.82 -25.04 8.88
CA ASP A 198 2.79 -24.50 7.93
C ASP A 198 2.29 -23.20 7.27
N LEU A 199 1.02 -23.19 6.85
CA LEU A 199 0.38 -21.98 6.31
C LEU A 199 0.32 -20.84 7.35
N LEU A 200 -0.13 -21.13 8.56
CA LEU A 200 -0.26 -20.11 9.61
C LEU A 200 1.12 -19.60 10.07
N ASN A 201 2.17 -20.42 9.96
CA ASN A 201 3.55 -20.02 10.24
C ASN A 201 4.13 -18.99 9.26
N LEU A 202 3.50 -18.77 8.10
CA LEU A 202 3.81 -17.60 7.27
C LEU A 202 3.53 -16.27 8.02
N GLY A 203 2.62 -16.32 8.99
CA GLY A 203 2.29 -15.25 9.93
C GLY A 203 1.15 -14.33 9.47
N PRO A 204 0.51 -13.57 10.37
CA PRO A 204 -0.66 -12.75 10.03
C PRO A 204 -0.42 -11.64 8.99
N SER A 205 0.82 -11.19 8.84
CA SER A 205 1.19 -10.20 7.81
C SER A 205 1.36 -10.82 6.41
N PHE A 206 1.36 -12.14 6.28
CA PHE A 206 1.45 -12.80 4.99
C PHE A 206 0.15 -12.60 4.21
N SER A 207 0.26 -11.99 3.03
CA SER A 207 -0.87 -11.77 2.16
C SER A 207 -0.93 -12.85 1.09
N ILE A 208 -2.01 -13.64 1.09
CA ILE A 208 -2.27 -14.61 0.04
C ILE A 208 -2.53 -13.87 -1.28
N ALA A 209 -1.79 -14.21 -2.33
CA ALA A 209 -2.04 -13.71 -3.67
C ALA A 209 -3.40 -14.23 -4.13
N GLN A 210 -4.37 -13.33 -4.24
CA GLN A 210 -5.70 -13.65 -4.74
C GLN A 210 -5.85 -13.07 -6.14
N GLY A 211 -6.48 -13.84 -7.03
CA GLY A 211 -6.98 -13.29 -8.27
C GLY A 211 -7.96 -12.16 -7.97
N ILE A 212 -7.95 -11.12 -8.80
CA ILE A 212 -8.84 -9.97 -8.62
C ILE A 212 -10.28 -10.44 -8.87
N ARG A 213 -11.07 -10.52 -7.80
CA ARG A 213 -12.48 -10.90 -7.87
C ARG A 213 -13.32 -9.76 -8.48
N PRO A 214 -14.45 -10.07 -9.14
CA PRO A 214 -15.38 -9.05 -9.61
C PRO A 214 -15.86 -8.10 -8.49
N SER A 215 -16.01 -8.60 -7.26
CA SER A 215 -16.37 -7.77 -6.10
C SER A 215 -15.29 -6.74 -5.76
N THR A 216 -14.01 -7.13 -5.78
CA THR A 216 -12.87 -6.24 -5.56
C THR A 216 -12.80 -5.17 -6.65
N TYR A 217 -13.02 -5.55 -7.90
CA TYR A 217 -13.10 -4.59 -9.01
C TYR A 217 -14.21 -3.56 -8.78
N ARG A 218 -15.42 -4.02 -8.40
CA ARG A 218 -16.54 -3.11 -8.06
C ARG A 218 -16.17 -2.17 -6.92
N GLN A 219 -15.57 -2.66 -5.83
CA GLN A 219 -15.14 -1.83 -4.70
C GLN A 219 -14.17 -0.74 -5.13
N VAL A 220 -13.20 -1.06 -5.99
CA VAL A 220 -12.24 -0.07 -6.50
C VAL A 220 -12.95 0.96 -7.36
N VAL A 221 -13.83 0.54 -8.28
CA VAL A 221 -14.60 1.46 -9.11
C VAL A 221 -15.46 2.39 -8.24
N THR A 222 -16.15 1.84 -7.23
CA THR A 222 -16.90 2.64 -6.26
C THR A 222 -16.00 3.62 -5.50
N GLY A 223 -14.82 3.19 -5.05
CA GLY A 223 -13.85 4.06 -4.39
C GLY A 223 -13.32 5.16 -5.31
N LEU A 224 -13.11 4.87 -6.60
CA LEU A 224 -12.76 5.87 -7.60
C LEU A 224 -13.89 6.90 -7.77
N HIS A 225 -15.16 6.49 -7.83
CA HIS A 225 -16.29 7.41 -7.86
C HIS A 225 -16.35 8.30 -6.61
N GLN A 226 -16.16 7.72 -5.42
CA GLN A 226 -16.11 8.48 -4.17
C GLN A 226 -14.97 9.51 -4.16
N LEU A 227 -13.78 9.11 -4.64
CA LEU A 227 -12.63 10.00 -4.75
C LEU A 227 -12.89 11.16 -5.71
N ARG A 228 -13.49 10.90 -6.88
CA ARG A 228 -13.89 11.94 -7.85
C ARG A 228 -14.77 12.98 -7.18
N ASP A 229 -15.80 12.52 -6.48
CA ASP A 229 -16.78 13.38 -5.84
C ASP A 229 -16.12 14.20 -4.72
N GLN A 230 -15.24 13.60 -3.93
CA GLN A 230 -14.44 14.31 -2.93
C GLN A 230 -13.53 15.39 -3.55
N LEU A 231 -12.86 15.09 -4.68
CA LEU A 231 -12.01 16.05 -5.39
C LEU A 231 -12.82 17.24 -5.90
N ARG A 232 -14.00 17.00 -6.49
CA ARG A 232 -14.93 18.05 -6.92
C ARG A 232 -15.38 18.93 -5.75
N MET A 233 -15.80 18.32 -4.64
CA MET A 233 -16.20 19.07 -3.44
C MET A 233 -15.06 19.89 -2.84
N ASN A 234 -13.83 19.37 -2.86
CA ASN A 234 -12.66 20.08 -2.37
C ASN A 234 -12.25 21.24 -3.30
N ALA A 235 -12.42 21.09 -4.62
CA ALA A 235 -12.16 22.17 -5.56
C ALA A 235 -13.07 23.38 -5.30
N VAL A 236 -14.38 23.15 -5.08
CA VAL A 236 -15.35 24.21 -4.73
C VAL A 236 -14.98 24.94 -3.44
N ARG A 237 -14.39 24.24 -2.45
CA ARG A 237 -13.92 24.87 -1.21
C ARG A 237 -12.65 25.70 -1.37
N ARG A 238 -11.83 25.39 -2.38
CA ARG A 238 -10.54 26.06 -2.64
C ARG A 238 -10.69 27.30 -3.51
N GLU A 239 -11.81 27.47 -4.21
CA GLU A 239 -12.07 28.73 -4.90
C GLU A 239 -12.20 29.85 -3.87
N PRO A 240 -11.43 30.94 -3.99
CA PRO A 240 -11.57 32.08 -3.10
C PRO A 240 -13.00 32.60 -3.22
N ARG A 241 -13.75 32.54 -2.11
CA ARG A 241 -15.10 33.09 -2.03
C ARG A 241 -15.00 34.57 -2.37
N ARG A 242 -15.46 34.96 -3.56
CA ARG A 242 -15.39 36.32 -4.08
C ARG A 242 -16.23 37.35 -3.31
N ASN A 243 -16.99 36.94 -2.29
CA ASN A 243 -17.82 37.84 -1.50
C ASN A 243 -17.38 37.78 -0.04
N GLY A 244 -16.93 38.94 0.47
CA GLY A 244 -16.48 39.15 1.84
C GLY A 244 -17.57 38.83 2.85
N ALA A 245 -17.42 37.71 3.52
CA ALA A 245 -17.89 37.45 4.87
C ALA A 245 -17.03 36.30 5.38
N GLU A 246 -15.95 36.64 6.08
CA GLU A 246 -15.19 35.70 6.88
C GLU A 246 -16.13 35.14 7.95
N SER A 247 -16.82 34.06 7.64
CA SER A 247 -17.47 33.26 8.66
C SER A 247 -16.41 32.32 9.22
N GLU A 248 -16.00 32.57 10.46
CA GLU A 248 -15.15 31.71 11.29
C GLU A 248 -15.61 30.24 11.36
N GLN A 249 -16.82 29.93 10.85
CA GLN A 249 -17.37 28.58 10.69
C GLN A 249 -16.57 27.66 9.73
N SER A 250 -15.58 28.19 8.99
CA SER A 250 -14.76 27.40 8.05
C SER A 250 -13.54 26.71 8.70
N MET A 251 -13.38 26.73 10.02
CA MET A 251 -12.23 26.09 10.68
C MET A 251 -12.41 24.59 10.99
N LEU A 252 -13.63 24.05 10.91
CA LEU A 252 -13.83 22.62 11.20
C LEU A 252 -13.36 21.74 10.05
N THR A 253 -12.53 20.76 10.38
CA THR A 253 -12.10 19.70 9.48
C THR A 253 -13.32 19.05 8.81
N PRO A 254 -13.20 18.65 7.53
CA PRO A 254 -14.30 17.98 6.84
C PRO A 254 -14.67 16.70 7.61
N ILE A 255 -15.86 16.73 8.23
CA ILE A 255 -16.42 15.59 8.95
C ILE A 255 -16.37 14.35 8.02
N PRO A 256 -15.78 13.23 8.46
CA PRO A 256 -15.53 12.05 7.62
C PRO A 256 -16.79 11.20 7.39
N PHE A 257 -17.88 11.47 8.10
CA PHE A 257 -19.10 10.65 8.04
C PHE A 257 -19.93 10.92 6.79
N PRO A 258 -20.47 9.89 6.11
CA PRO A 258 -21.30 10.07 4.93
C PRO A 258 -22.54 10.92 5.22
N ARG A 259 -23.00 11.65 4.21
CA ARG A 259 -24.30 12.35 4.28
C ARG A 259 -25.42 11.31 4.23
N SER A 260 -26.54 11.60 4.89
CA SER A 260 -27.73 10.74 4.83
C SER A 260 -28.28 10.55 3.41
N PHE A 261 -28.00 11.49 2.51
CA PHE A 261 -28.39 11.44 1.11
C PHE A 261 -27.21 11.76 0.21
N TYR A 262 -27.04 10.96 -0.84
CA TYR A 262 -26.08 11.21 -1.89
C TYR A 262 -26.56 12.37 -2.77
N SER A 263 -25.64 13.26 -3.13
CA SER A 263 -25.86 14.31 -4.11
C SER A 263 -24.58 14.41 -4.93
N GLU A 264 -24.71 14.18 -6.24
CA GLU A 264 -23.55 14.22 -7.14
C GLU A 264 -22.98 15.65 -7.18
N PRO A 265 -21.68 15.84 -6.86
CA PRO A 265 -21.06 17.15 -6.94
C PRO A 265 -20.94 17.65 -8.38
N GLN A 266 -21.05 18.97 -8.55
CA GLN A 266 -20.94 19.61 -9.85
C GLN A 266 -19.62 19.25 -10.55
N PRO A 267 -19.65 19.04 -11.89
CA PRO A 267 -18.46 18.73 -12.66
C PRO A 267 -17.38 19.81 -12.50
N SER A 268 -16.12 19.39 -12.37
CA SER A 268 -14.97 20.30 -12.33
C SER A 268 -13.99 19.90 -13.43
N PRO A 269 -13.94 20.62 -14.57
CA PRO A 269 -13.13 20.20 -15.71
C PRO A 269 -11.64 20.00 -15.38
N VAL A 270 -11.09 20.78 -14.45
CA VAL A 270 -9.67 20.69 -14.05
C VAL A 270 -9.41 19.42 -13.25
N GLU A 271 -10.26 19.12 -12.26
CA GLU A 271 -10.09 17.93 -11.42
C GLU A 271 -10.54 16.67 -12.14
N ASP A 272 -11.57 16.73 -12.98
CA ASP A 272 -12.08 15.60 -13.74
C ASP A 272 -11.05 15.09 -14.76
N ILE A 273 -10.27 15.98 -15.38
CA ILE A 273 -9.16 15.58 -16.27
C ILE A 273 -8.09 14.82 -15.48
N LYS A 274 -7.63 15.36 -14.34
CA LYS A 274 -6.62 14.70 -13.49
C LYS A 274 -7.12 13.35 -12.98
N PHE A 275 -8.36 13.31 -12.51
CA PHE A 275 -9.02 12.11 -12.02
C PHE A 275 -9.11 11.05 -13.12
N ARG A 276 -9.42 11.44 -14.36
CA ARG A 276 -9.50 10.50 -15.49
C ARG A 276 -8.15 9.87 -15.82
N VAL A 277 -7.05 10.63 -15.70
CA VAL A 277 -5.69 10.09 -15.87
C VAL A 277 -5.39 9.06 -14.77
N LEU A 278 -5.75 9.37 -13.52
CA LEU A 278 -5.59 8.46 -12.38
C LEU A 278 -6.43 7.18 -12.57
N SER A 279 -7.72 7.32 -12.86
CA SER A 279 -8.64 6.18 -12.99
C SER A 279 -8.22 5.27 -14.14
N SER A 280 -7.82 5.83 -15.29
CA SER A 280 -7.28 5.05 -16.41
C SER A 280 -6.02 4.26 -16.00
N GLY A 281 -5.09 4.90 -15.28
CA GLY A 281 -3.88 4.23 -14.79
C GLY A 281 -4.18 3.10 -13.81
N VAL A 282 -5.12 3.30 -12.87
CA VAL A 282 -5.58 2.26 -11.95
C VAL A 282 -6.19 1.09 -12.71
N LEU A 283 -7.11 1.37 -13.65
CA LEU A 283 -7.77 0.33 -14.45
C LEU A 283 -6.79 -0.42 -15.37
N GLU A 284 -5.74 0.22 -15.87
CA GLU A 284 -4.66 -0.45 -16.62
C GLU A 284 -3.91 -1.47 -15.74
N VAL A 285 -3.59 -1.09 -14.49
CA VAL A 285 -2.97 -1.99 -13.51
C VAL A 285 -3.88 -3.19 -13.24
N PHE A 286 -5.19 -2.97 -13.06
CA PHE A 286 -6.18 -4.04 -12.93
C PHE A 286 -6.19 -4.98 -14.14
N LYS A 287 -6.19 -4.44 -15.37
CA LYS A 287 -6.14 -5.23 -16.61
C LYS A 287 -4.88 -6.07 -16.74
N ARG A 288 -3.73 -5.59 -16.22
CA ARG A 288 -2.48 -6.36 -16.21
C ARG A 288 -2.53 -7.51 -15.20
N HIS A 289 -2.91 -7.21 -13.96
CA HIS A 289 -2.96 -8.19 -12.87
C HIS A 289 -4.09 -9.23 -13.03
N THR A 290 -5.11 -8.95 -13.84
CA THR A 290 -6.12 -9.96 -14.19
C THR A 290 -5.59 -10.99 -15.20
N ARG A 291 -4.57 -10.65 -16.00
CA ARG A 291 -3.94 -11.56 -16.97
C ARG A 291 -2.86 -12.42 -16.34
N GLU A 292 -2.14 -11.88 -15.36
CA GLU A 292 -1.05 -12.57 -14.68
C GLU A 292 -1.56 -13.29 -13.42
N ARG A 293 -1.54 -14.63 -13.41
CA ARG A 293 -1.86 -15.42 -12.20
C ARG A 293 -0.59 -15.59 -11.36
N PHE A 294 -0.55 -14.93 -10.20
CA PHE A 294 0.49 -15.14 -9.20
C PHE A 294 -0.04 -16.06 -8.10
N ALA A 295 0.57 -17.24 -7.93
CA ALA A 295 0.34 -18.10 -6.78
C ALA A 295 1.57 -18.00 -5.86
N ASN A 296 1.34 -17.60 -4.61
CA ASN A 296 2.40 -17.50 -3.59
C ASN A 296 2.22 -18.53 -2.46
N LEU A 297 1.42 -19.56 -2.67
CA LEU A 297 1.20 -20.68 -1.76
C LEU A 297 1.52 -22.00 -2.45
N THR A 298 2.04 -22.97 -1.69
CA THR A 298 2.21 -24.35 -2.15
C THR A 298 0.86 -25.09 -2.17
N ASN A 299 0.78 -26.24 -2.86
CA ASN A 299 -0.42 -27.07 -2.86
C ASN A 299 -0.81 -27.54 -1.45
N ALA A 300 0.17 -27.90 -0.62
CA ALA A 300 -0.05 -28.28 0.77
C ALA A 300 -0.62 -27.13 1.60
N GLN A 301 -0.12 -25.91 1.41
CA GLN A 301 -0.65 -24.72 2.08
C GLN A 301 -2.08 -24.36 1.61
N TRP A 302 -2.40 -24.59 0.33
CA TRP A 302 -3.77 -24.46 -0.17
C TRP A 302 -4.74 -25.48 0.46
N GLU A 303 -4.28 -26.71 0.67
CA GLU A 303 -5.04 -27.72 1.43
C GLU A 303 -5.24 -27.28 2.88
N GLY A 304 -4.19 -26.82 3.55
CA GLY A 304 -4.27 -26.26 4.91
C GLY A 304 -5.26 -25.09 5.02
N LEU A 305 -5.29 -24.19 4.03
CA LEU A 305 -6.25 -23.08 3.99
C LEU A 305 -7.70 -23.57 3.87
N ARG A 306 -7.94 -24.60 3.03
CA ARG A 306 -9.28 -25.20 2.87
C ARG A 306 -9.73 -25.86 4.17
N GLU A 307 -8.83 -26.57 4.83
CA GLU A 307 -9.09 -27.19 6.13
C GLU A 307 -9.47 -26.13 7.18
N ILE A 308 -8.65 -25.09 7.36
CA ILE A 308 -8.92 -24.03 8.35
C ILE A 308 -10.29 -23.40 8.10
N ARG A 309 -10.61 -23.06 6.83
CA ARG A 309 -11.91 -22.49 6.48
C ARG A 309 -13.07 -23.42 6.81
N ARG A 310 -12.92 -24.72 6.50
CA ARG A 310 -13.92 -25.74 6.82
C ARG A 310 -14.13 -25.84 8.33
N ARG A 311 -13.06 -26.04 9.11
CA ARG A 311 -13.15 -26.19 10.58
C ARG A 311 -13.71 -24.95 11.28
N VAL A 312 -13.40 -23.75 10.79
CA VAL A 312 -13.99 -22.51 11.31
C VAL A 312 -15.49 -22.43 10.98
N ALA A 313 -15.88 -22.82 9.76
CA ALA A 313 -17.29 -22.84 9.34
C ALA A 313 -18.11 -23.87 10.11
N ASP A 314 -17.55 -25.06 10.32
CA ASP A 314 -18.13 -26.15 11.11
C ASP A 314 -18.17 -25.83 12.62
N GLY A 315 -17.49 -24.75 13.04
CA GLY A 315 -17.46 -24.31 14.42
C GLY A 315 -16.57 -25.17 15.33
N GLU A 316 -15.68 -25.98 14.76
CA GLU A 316 -14.70 -26.78 15.51
C GLU A 316 -13.65 -25.87 16.18
N ILE A 317 -13.12 -24.90 15.42
CA ILE A 317 -12.04 -24.02 15.88
C ILE A 317 -12.41 -22.54 15.74
N ARG A 318 -11.79 -21.71 16.59
CA ARG A 318 -11.66 -20.27 16.38
C ARG A 318 -10.22 -19.96 15.99
N LEU A 319 -10.07 -19.14 14.96
CA LEU A 319 -8.79 -18.54 14.58
C LEU A 319 -8.81 -17.04 14.95
N SER A 320 -7.80 -16.59 15.68
CA SER A 320 -7.62 -15.19 16.06
C SER A 320 -6.14 -14.79 16.05
N VAL A 321 -5.87 -13.54 16.45
CA VAL A 321 -4.51 -13.03 16.68
C VAL A 321 -4.30 -12.82 18.19
N SER A 322 -3.07 -12.94 18.65
CA SER A 322 -2.74 -12.70 20.05
C SER A 322 -2.70 -11.20 20.40
N ASP A 323 -2.81 -10.92 21.69
CA ASP A 323 -2.86 -9.55 22.23
C ASP A 323 -1.59 -8.70 21.98
N LYS A 324 -0.40 -9.32 22.10
CA LYS A 324 0.89 -8.61 22.05
C LYS A 324 1.94 -9.24 21.13
N GLY A 325 1.73 -10.49 20.69
CA GLY A 325 2.69 -11.22 19.86
C GLY A 325 2.42 -11.08 18.36
N GLY A 326 1.20 -10.74 17.97
CA GLY A 326 0.81 -10.75 16.56
C GLY A 326 0.94 -12.13 15.93
N GLU A 327 0.96 -13.20 16.74
CA GLU A 327 0.89 -14.58 16.29
C GLU A 327 -0.57 -15.01 16.09
N PHE A 328 -0.78 -16.02 15.27
CA PHE A 328 -2.09 -16.67 15.21
C PHE A 328 -2.34 -17.47 16.49
N VAL A 329 -3.58 -17.45 16.95
CA VAL A 329 -4.06 -18.30 18.04
C VAL A 329 -5.17 -19.18 17.49
N VAL A 330 -5.01 -20.48 17.64
CA VAL A 330 -6.00 -21.49 17.26
C VAL A 330 -6.50 -22.16 18.53
N LEU A 331 -7.81 -22.16 18.76
CA LEU A 331 -8.43 -22.79 19.94
C LEU A 331 -9.77 -23.43 19.57
N PRO A 332 -10.23 -24.47 20.29
CA PRO A 332 -11.58 -24.99 20.14
C PRO A 332 -12.62 -23.88 20.39
N ARG A 333 -13.68 -23.86 19.58
CA ARG A 333 -14.73 -22.83 19.74
C ARG A 333 -15.53 -23.01 21.04
N SER A 334 -15.63 -24.24 21.55
CA SER A 334 -16.21 -24.54 22.86
C SER A 334 -15.44 -23.82 23.97
N LEU A 335 -14.12 -24.02 24.01
CA LEU A 335 -13.23 -23.40 24.98
C LEU A 335 -13.26 -21.87 24.88
N ASP A 336 -13.25 -21.30 23.67
CA ASP A 336 -13.39 -19.85 23.48
C ASP A 336 -14.68 -19.28 24.08
N ARG A 337 -15.80 -20.00 23.91
CA ARG A 337 -17.10 -19.61 24.49
C ARG A 337 -17.07 -19.70 26.01
N GLU A 338 -16.44 -20.71 26.58
CA GLU A 338 -16.31 -20.86 28.04
C GLU A 338 -15.45 -19.76 28.64
N ILE A 339 -14.29 -19.47 28.06
CA ILE A 339 -13.43 -18.35 28.46
C ILE A 339 -14.21 -17.04 28.39
N THR A 340 -14.95 -16.82 27.30
CA THR A 340 -15.73 -15.60 27.11
C THR A 340 -16.88 -15.50 28.13
N LYS A 341 -17.61 -16.59 28.39
CA LYS A 341 -18.68 -16.63 29.41
C LYS A 341 -18.13 -16.36 30.80
N LEU A 342 -17.01 -16.99 31.17
CA LEU A 342 -16.36 -16.80 32.46
C LEU A 342 -15.97 -15.32 32.67
N HIS A 343 -15.44 -14.67 31.63
CA HIS A 343 -15.11 -13.24 31.68
C HIS A 343 -16.34 -12.34 31.79
N LEU A 344 -17.43 -12.67 31.07
CA LEU A 344 -18.67 -11.89 31.10
C LEU A 344 -19.51 -12.10 32.37
N ASN A 345 -19.22 -13.13 33.16
CA ASN A 345 -19.86 -13.37 34.46
C ASN A 345 -19.39 -12.41 35.56
N ASP A 346 -18.36 -11.59 35.30
CA ASP A 346 -17.92 -10.55 36.23
C ASP A 346 -18.99 -9.43 36.34
N THR A 347 -19.84 -9.54 37.36
CA THR A 347 -20.92 -8.59 37.63
C THR A 347 -20.44 -7.24 38.15
N SER A 348 -19.15 -7.10 38.51
CA SER A 348 -18.59 -5.80 38.88
C SER A 348 -18.35 -4.91 37.65
N VAL A 349 -18.21 -5.52 36.46
CA VAL A 349 -17.91 -4.85 35.20
C VAL A 349 -19.07 -4.93 34.21
N TYR A 350 -19.74 -6.08 34.12
CA TYR A 350 -20.77 -6.34 33.10
C TYR A 350 -22.15 -6.56 33.73
N SER A 351 -23.18 -6.11 33.02
CA SER A 351 -24.58 -6.36 33.36
C SER A 351 -25.33 -6.80 32.10
N SER A 352 -26.25 -7.75 32.25
CA SER A 352 -27.15 -8.12 31.15
C SER A 352 -28.00 -6.92 30.73
N SER A 353 -28.15 -6.74 29.42
CA SER A 353 -28.93 -5.65 28.83
C SER A 353 -29.77 -6.16 27.66
N THR A 354 -30.81 -5.41 27.31
CA THR A 354 -31.70 -5.73 26.18
C THR A 354 -31.44 -4.77 25.03
N GLU A 355 -31.79 -5.19 23.81
CA GLU A 355 -31.75 -4.32 22.64
C GLU A 355 -32.58 -3.04 22.84
N LYS A 356 -33.76 -3.17 23.47
CA LYS A 356 -34.61 -2.03 23.82
C LYS A 356 -33.89 -1.04 24.74
N ALA A 357 -33.24 -1.54 25.80
CA ALA A 357 -32.47 -0.69 26.72
C ALA A 357 -31.30 0.01 26.01
N PHE A 358 -30.60 -0.71 25.11
CA PHE A 358 -29.55 -0.14 24.27
C PHE A 358 -30.08 1.00 23.37
N LEU A 359 -31.20 0.78 22.67
CA LEU A 359 -31.80 1.79 21.81
C LEU A 359 -32.26 3.02 22.62
N THR A 360 -32.90 2.80 23.77
CA THR A 360 -33.27 3.90 24.69
C THR A 360 -32.05 4.71 25.10
N GLN A 361 -30.93 4.07 25.43
CA GLN A 361 -29.69 4.76 25.78
C GLN A 361 -29.10 5.52 24.59
N CYS A 362 -29.16 4.96 23.37
CA CYS A 362 -28.73 5.65 22.15
C CYS A 362 -29.57 6.90 21.88
N HIS A 363 -30.89 6.82 22.04
CA HIS A 363 -31.78 7.97 21.89
C HIS A 363 -31.49 9.05 22.93
N ARG A 364 -31.25 8.66 24.19
CA ARG A 364 -30.86 9.58 25.26
C ARG A 364 -29.55 10.31 24.95
N LEU A 365 -28.53 9.57 24.50
CA LEU A 365 -27.24 10.14 24.10
C LEU A 365 -27.38 11.11 22.92
N ASN A 366 -28.18 10.75 21.91
CA ASN A 366 -28.48 11.65 20.79
C ASN A 366 -29.16 12.94 21.26
N ALA A 367 -30.16 12.86 22.15
CA ALA A 367 -30.85 14.02 22.68
C ALA A 367 -29.89 14.94 23.45
N LEU A 368 -29.05 14.36 24.31
CA LEU A 368 -28.03 15.08 25.08
C LEU A 368 -27.03 15.77 24.14
N TRP A 369 -26.51 15.04 23.15
CA TRP A 369 -25.59 15.59 22.16
C TRP A 369 -26.20 16.77 21.39
N VAL A 370 -27.45 16.64 20.92
CA VAL A 370 -28.15 17.71 20.22
C VAL A 370 -28.32 18.95 21.10
N SER A 371 -28.62 18.76 22.40
CA SER A 371 -28.72 19.86 23.36
C SER A 371 -27.37 20.56 23.56
N ILE A 372 -26.31 19.80 23.86
CA ILE A 372 -24.95 20.31 24.05
C ILE A 372 -24.47 21.06 22.79
N GLY A 373 -24.67 20.48 21.61
CA GLY A 373 -24.29 21.11 20.34
C GLY A 373 -24.99 22.45 20.10
N LYS A 374 -26.28 22.57 20.46
CA LYS A 374 -27.01 23.83 20.37
C LYS A 374 -26.48 24.87 21.37
N ILE A 375 -26.21 24.47 22.61
CA ILE A 375 -25.63 25.36 23.65
C ILE A 375 -24.26 25.87 23.20
N ALA A 376 -23.44 24.99 22.62
CA ALA A 376 -22.14 25.32 22.05
C ALA A 376 -22.22 26.08 20.70
N LYS A 377 -23.42 26.49 20.26
CA LYS A 377 -23.67 27.22 19.00
C LYS A 377 -23.09 26.53 17.75
N LEU A 378 -23.06 25.20 17.75
CA LEU A 378 -22.64 24.43 16.59
C LEU A 378 -23.67 24.53 15.46
N ASP A 379 -23.20 24.49 14.21
CA ASP A 379 -24.08 24.45 13.04
C ASP A 379 -25.04 23.25 13.13
N ASN A 380 -26.34 23.50 12.91
CA ASN A 380 -27.37 22.46 12.86
C ASN A 380 -27.02 21.34 11.88
N ARG A 381 -26.30 21.63 10.79
CA ARG A 381 -25.83 20.60 9.85
C ARG A 381 -24.79 19.68 10.48
N LEU A 382 -23.88 20.21 11.30
CA LEU A 382 -22.89 19.45 12.05
C LEU A 382 -23.57 18.58 13.10
N ILE A 383 -24.49 19.15 13.88
CA ILE A 383 -25.28 18.43 14.89
C ILE A 383 -26.01 17.24 14.25
N LYS A 384 -26.69 17.45 13.11
CA LYS A 384 -27.41 16.40 12.38
C LYS A 384 -26.49 15.29 11.85
N ARG A 385 -25.26 15.61 11.44
CA ARG A 385 -24.29 14.62 10.96
C ARG A 385 -23.71 13.75 12.08
N LEU A 386 -23.53 14.33 13.26
CA LEU A 386 -23.00 13.62 14.43
C LEU A 386 -24.07 12.77 15.14
N LYS A 387 -25.35 13.11 14.97
CA LYS A 387 -26.48 12.26 15.40
C LYS A 387 -26.47 10.91 14.66
N LEU A 388 -26.71 9.82 15.39
CA LEU A 388 -26.81 8.45 14.87
C LEU A 388 -28.26 7.96 14.97
N ASP A 389 -28.97 7.88 13.85
CA ASP A 389 -30.36 7.40 13.82
C ASP A 389 -30.47 5.87 13.80
N THR A 390 -29.46 5.16 13.30
CA THR A 390 -29.42 3.70 13.17
C THR A 390 -28.17 3.13 13.85
N PRO A 391 -28.13 3.08 15.20
CA PRO A 391 -26.96 2.60 15.93
C PRO A 391 -26.79 1.09 15.79
N SER A 392 -25.54 0.64 15.65
CA SER A 392 -25.19 -0.78 15.72
C SER A 392 -24.80 -1.16 17.15
N CYS A 393 -25.25 -2.33 17.60
CA CYS A 393 -24.87 -2.84 18.92
C CYS A 393 -23.35 -3.09 18.96
N PRO A 394 -22.63 -2.62 20.00
CA PRO A 394 -21.20 -2.86 20.11
C PRO A 394 -20.85 -4.34 20.10
N VAL A 395 -19.79 -4.69 19.38
CA VAL A 395 -19.34 -6.09 19.27
C VAL A 395 -18.20 -6.34 20.27
N PHE A 396 -18.35 -7.39 21.07
CA PHE A 396 -17.32 -7.87 21.99
C PHE A 396 -16.35 -8.80 21.27
N TYR A 397 -15.06 -8.55 21.42
CA TYR A 397 -13.97 -9.41 20.97
C TYR A 397 -13.10 -9.81 22.16
N SER A 398 -12.78 -11.09 22.25
CA SER A 398 -11.82 -11.63 23.21
C SER A 398 -10.50 -11.95 22.51
N LEU A 399 -9.41 -11.31 22.95
CA LEU A 399 -8.06 -11.66 22.54
C LEU A 399 -7.36 -12.44 23.65
N ILE A 400 -6.77 -13.59 23.33
CA ILE A 400 -6.02 -14.38 24.29
C ILE A 400 -4.67 -13.70 24.59
N LYS A 401 -4.32 -13.58 25.86
CA LYS A 401 -3.02 -13.08 26.32
C LYS A 401 -2.02 -14.24 26.38
N THR A 402 -1.53 -14.68 25.23
CA THR A 402 -0.55 -15.78 25.08
C THR A 402 0.68 -15.60 25.98
N HIS A 403 1.20 -14.38 26.10
CA HIS A 403 2.32 -14.02 27.00
C HIS A 403 2.04 -14.18 28.51
N LYS A 404 0.82 -14.53 28.91
CA LYS A 404 0.44 -14.80 30.32
C LYS A 404 0.17 -16.27 30.59
N LEU A 405 0.35 -17.14 29.60
CA LEU A 405 0.27 -18.58 29.77
C LEU A 405 1.50 -19.05 30.54
N SER A 406 1.30 -19.91 31.54
CA SER A 406 2.36 -20.66 32.18
C SER A 406 2.91 -21.74 31.23
N ASN A 407 4.12 -22.25 31.49
CA ASN A 407 4.68 -23.36 30.70
C ASN A 407 3.70 -24.55 30.68
N GLY A 408 3.30 -24.99 29.48
CA GLY A 408 2.32 -26.07 29.28
C GLY A 408 0.84 -25.64 29.37
N GLY A 409 0.55 -24.38 29.72
CA GLY A 409 -0.82 -23.85 29.80
C GLY A 409 -1.56 -23.84 28.46
N GLU A 410 -0.86 -23.98 27.35
CA GLU A 410 -1.43 -24.12 26.00
C GLU A 410 -2.29 -25.39 25.87
N SER A 411 -1.98 -26.45 26.60
CA SER A 411 -2.77 -27.70 26.57
C SER A 411 -3.93 -27.72 27.56
N SER A 412 -4.11 -26.66 28.37
CA SER A 412 -5.17 -26.65 29.38
C SER A 412 -6.56 -26.65 28.72
N VAL A 413 -7.47 -27.44 29.29
CA VAL A 413 -8.88 -27.45 28.87
C VAL A 413 -9.71 -26.51 29.76
N ASN A 414 -9.15 -26.00 30.86
CA ASN A 414 -9.88 -25.15 31.80
C ASN A 414 -9.89 -23.68 31.36
N ALA A 415 -11.09 -23.11 31.25
CA ALA A 415 -11.29 -21.73 30.85
C ALA A 415 -10.64 -20.68 31.79
N SER A 416 -10.52 -21.00 33.08
CA SER A 416 -9.93 -20.12 34.12
C SER A 416 -8.46 -19.80 33.89
N ASP A 417 -7.75 -20.65 33.15
CA ASP A 417 -6.31 -20.55 32.98
C ASP A 417 -5.95 -19.49 31.92
N TYR A 418 -6.94 -19.09 31.12
CA TYR A 418 -6.79 -18.17 30.00
C TYR A 418 -7.19 -16.75 30.36
N LYS A 419 -6.20 -15.87 30.43
CA LYS A 419 -6.45 -14.43 30.56
C LYS A 419 -6.73 -13.82 29.18
N ILE A 420 -7.76 -12.98 29.10
CA ILE A 420 -8.12 -12.27 27.86
C ILE A 420 -7.92 -10.75 27.96
N ARG A 421 -7.77 -10.09 26.81
CA ARG A 421 -8.03 -8.65 26.66
C ARG A 421 -9.41 -8.50 26.02
N PRO A 422 -10.41 -7.96 26.74
CA PRO A 422 -11.70 -7.63 26.14
C PRO A 422 -11.57 -6.38 25.28
N ILE A 423 -12.18 -6.40 24.10
CA ILE A 423 -12.31 -5.23 23.21
C ILE A 423 -13.78 -5.07 22.87
N ILE A 424 -14.34 -3.90 23.15
CA ILE A 424 -15.70 -3.54 22.76
C ILE A 424 -15.57 -2.57 21.59
N SER A 425 -15.94 -3.03 20.39
CA SER A 425 -15.95 -2.17 19.21
C SER A 425 -17.26 -1.40 19.17
N CYS A 426 -17.18 -0.09 19.39
CA CYS A 426 -18.31 0.83 19.29
C CYS A 426 -18.50 1.40 17.87
N VAL A 427 -17.91 0.80 16.83
CA VAL A 427 -18.05 1.28 15.45
C VAL A 427 -19.52 1.26 15.04
N GLY A 428 -20.05 2.38 14.56
CA GLY A 428 -21.47 2.56 14.28
C GLY A 428 -22.37 2.65 15.53
N GLY A 429 -21.79 2.60 16.72
CA GLY A 429 -22.46 2.78 18.01
C GLY A 429 -22.60 4.26 18.40
N PRO A 430 -23.37 4.58 19.45
CA PRO A 430 -23.80 5.95 19.78
C PRO A 430 -22.65 6.93 20.08
N THR A 431 -21.47 6.42 20.45
CA THR A 431 -20.28 7.23 20.76
C THR A 431 -19.31 7.37 19.59
N ASP A 432 -19.49 6.61 18.51
CA ASP A 432 -18.56 6.54 17.37
C ASP A 432 -18.35 7.91 16.73
N ARG A 433 -19.45 8.56 16.33
CA ARG A 433 -19.37 9.86 15.65
C ARG A 433 -18.89 10.98 16.55
N ILE A 434 -19.28 10.95 17.83
CA ILE A 434 -18.91 11.98 18.81
C ILE A 434 -17.42 11.89 19.15
N SER A 435 -16.83 10.68 19.14
CA SER A 435 -15.40 10.47 19.38
C SER A 435 -14.47 11.17 18.38
N TRP A 436 -15.00 11.58 17.22
CA TRP A 436 -14.27 12.39 16.23
C TRP A 436 -14.13 13.87 16.62
N PHE A 437 -15.04 14.40 17.42
CA PHE A 437 -15.08 15.82 17.77
C PHE A 437 -13.89 16.31 18.64
N PRO A 438 -13.37 15.53 19.62
CA PRO A 438 -12.22 15.95 20.43
C PRO A 438 -10.83 15.70 19.79
N GLN A 439 -10.75 15.32 18.50
CA GLN A 439 -9.49 15.22 17.74
C GLN A 439 -9.27 16.47 16.90
#